data_AF-A0A3C1Q8G7-F1
#
_entry.id   AF-A0A3C1Q8G7-F1
#
_cell.length_a   1.000
_cell.length_b   1.000
_cell.length_c   1.000
_cell.angle_alpha   90.00
_cell.angle_beta   90.00
_cell.angle_gamma   90.00
#
_symmetry.space_group_name_H-M   'P 1'
#
loop_
_entity.id
_entity.type
_entity.pdbx_description
1 polymer ?
#
loop_
_entity_poly.entity_id
_entity_poly.type
_entity_poly.pdbx_seq_one_letter_code
_entity_poly.pdbx_strand_id
1 'polypeptide(L)'
;MDNRVRCSVNNCHYWHEGNYCHASQIMVTSDSIASQLPDSYDALQASTAEPTPASHIGETCCKTFAPKGTPDSALRSDQITRM
;
A
#
# COMPACT_ATOMS: atom_id res chain seq x y z
N MET A 1 7.49 -10.73 -19.10
CA MET A 1 6.37 -10.71 -18.14
C MET A 1 6.40 -9.35 -17.46
N ASP A 2 5.27 -8.63 -17.44
CA ASP A 2 5.17 -7.34 -16.76
C ASP A 2 4.91 -7.60 -15.27
N ASN A 3 5.97 -7.57 -14.46
CA ASN A 3 5.91 -7.84 -13.02
C ASN A 3 5.57 -6.59 -12.19
N ARG A 4 4.95 -5.57 -12.81
CA ARG A 4 4.60 -4.32 -12.13
C ARG A 4 3.24 -4.41 -11.46
N VAL A 5 3.17 -3.89 -10.24
CA VAL A 5 1.92 -3.71 -9.50
C VAL A 5 1.13 -2.57 -10.13
N ARG A 6 -0.18 -2.76 -10.27
CA ARG A 6 -1.09 -1.71 -10.70
C ARG A 6 -2.00 -1.28 -9.56
N CYS A 7 -2.17 0.03 -9.43
CA CYS A 7 -3.08 0.66 -8.47
C CYS A 7 -3.90 1.69 -9.24
N SER A 8 -5.23 1.60 -9.18
CA SER A 8 -6.14 2.56 -9.82
C SER A 8 -6.50 3.75 -8.93
N VAL A 9 -6.05 3.75 -7.68
CA VAL A 9 -6.32 4.78 -6.68
C VAL A 9 -5.49 6.03 -7.02
N ASN A 10 -6.04 6.90 -7.87
CA ASN A 10 -5.33 8.01 -8.48
C ASN A 10 -4.96 9.15 -7.52
N ASN A 11 -5.48 9.14 -6.29
CA ASN A 11 -5.10 10.03 -5.21
C ASN A 11 -4.07 9.39 -4.25
N CYS A 12 -3.57 8.20 -4.56
CA CYS A 12 -2.43 7.60 -3.86
C CYS A 12 -1.13 8.30 -4.30
N HIS A 13 -0.23 8.58 -3.36
CA HIS A 13 1.09 9.16 -3.60
C HIS A 13 1.88 8.32 -4.60
N TYR A 14 1.80 7.00 -4.49
CA TYR A 14 2.54 6.05 -5.34
C TYR A 14 1.88 5.78 -6.70
N TRP A 15 0.73 6.41 -6.99
CA TRP A 15 0.07 6.23 -8.27
C TRP A 15 0.79 7.01 -9.38
N HIS A 16 1.00 6.35 -10.52
CA HIS A 16 1.52 6.95 -11.73
C HIS A 16 0.62 6.67 -12.94
N GLU A 17 0.87 7.39 -14.05
CA GLU A 17 0.17 7.23 -15.32
C GLU A 17 0.03 5.76 -15.73
N GLY A 18 -1.14 5.36 -16.24
CA GLY A 18 -1.41 3.98 -16.63
C GLY A 18 -1.73 3.04 -15.46
N ASN A 19 -2.05 3.60 -14.28
CA ASN A 19 -2.32 2.88 -13.04
C ASN A 19 -1.11 2.09 -12.53
N TYR A 20 0.12 2.50 -12.85
CA TYR A 20 1.28 1.85 -12.26
C TYR A 20 1.44 2.31 -10.80
N CYS A 21 1.64 1.36 -9.90
CA CYS A 21 2.06 1.65 -8.53
C CYS A 21 3.58 1.70 -8.52
N HIS A 22 4.15 2.85 -8.15
CA HIS A 22 5.60 3.04 -8.07
C HIS A 22 6.16 2.69 -6.69
N ALA A 23 5.33 2.29 -5.71
CA ALA A 23 5.82 1.82 -4.42
C ALA A 23 6.77 0.63 -4.60
N SER A 24 7.92 0.64 -3.93
CA SER A 24 8.89 -0.46 -3.99
C SER A 24 8.36 -1.75 -3.37
N GLN A 25 7.45 -1.63 -2.40
CA GLN A 25 6.75 -2.71 -1.72
C GLN A 25 5.31 -2.29 -1.46
N ILE A 26 4.39 -3.25 -1.43
CA ILE A 26 2.99 -3.02 -1.08
C ILE A 26 2.51 -4.03 -0.04
N MET A 27 1.56 -3.61 0.78
CA MET A 27 0.79 -4.46 1.67
C MET A 27 -0.68 -4.38 1.32
N VAL A 28 -1.25 -5.51 0.93
CA VAL A 28 -2.69 -5.72 0.84
C VAL A 28 -3.08 -6.66 1.97
N THR A 29 -4.09 -6.27 2.75
CA THR A 29 -4.56 -7.01 3.91
C THR A 29 -6.08 -6.95 3.96
N SER A 30 -6.70 -7.81 4.79
CA SER A 30 -8.14 -7.71 5.02
C SER A 30 -8.52 -6.39 5.71
N ASP A 31 -9.71 -5.88 5.39
CA ASP A 31 -10.26 -4.66 5.99
C ASP A 31 -10.44 -4.78 7.52
N SER A 32 -10.73 -6.00 7.98
CA SER A 32 -10.82 -6.31 9.41
C SER A 32 -9.50 -6.05 10.15
N ILE A 33 -8.35 -6.36 9.54
CA ILE A 33 -7.03 -6.10 10.14
C ILE A 33 -6.59 -4.66 9.91
N ALA A 34 -6.87 -4.12 8.72
CA ALA A 34 -6.56 -2.73 8.40
C ALA A 34 -7.22 -1.70 9.32
N SER A 35 -8.45 -1.98 9.77
CA SER A 35 -9.20 -1.12 10.70
C SER A 35 -8.75 -1.25 12.16
N GLN A 36 -8.10 -2.36 12.53
CA GLN A 36 -7.59 -2.59 13.89
C GLN A 36 -6.18 -2.05 14.08
N LEU A 37 -5.35 -2.10 13.04
CA LEU A 37 -3.94 -1.72 13.13
C LEU A 37 -3.71 -0.29 12.63
N PRO A 38 -2.76 0.45 13.25
CA PRO A 38 -2.44 1.81 12.84
C PRO A 38 -1.91 1.87 11.40
N ASP A 39 -1.89 3.05 10.81
CA ASP A 39 -1.34 3.27 9.46
C ASP A 39 0.17 2.99 9.38
N SER A 40 0.87 2.95 10.52
CA SER A 40 2.26 2.49 10.59
C SER A 40 2.44 0.98 10.43
N TYR A 41 1.36 0.22 10.24
CA TYR A 41 1.39 -1.18 9.83
C TYR A 41 1.18 -1.26 8.32
N ASP A 42 2.28 -1.28 7.57
CA ASP A 42 2.29 -1.08 6.13
C ASP A 42 3.21 -2.07 5.38
N ALA A 43 3.63 -1.69 4.17
CA ALA A 43 4.51 -2.46 3.29
C ALA A 43 5.77 -2.99 3.97
N LEU A 44 6.35 -2.28 4.95
CA LEU A 44 7.57 -2.73 5.62
C LEU A 44 7.37 -3.99 6.45
N GLN A 45 6.19 -4.15 7.04
CA GLN A 45 5.87 -5.32 7.87
C GLN A 45 5.22 -6.46 7.07
N ALA A 46 5.00 -6.29 5.77
CA ALA A 46 4.32 -7.28 4.93
C ALA A 46 4.98 -8.67 4.97
N SER A 47 6.31 -8.74 5.11
CA SER A 47 7.06 -10.01 5.17
C SER A 47 6.83 -10.81 6.47
N THR A 48 6.43 -10.13 7.54
CA THR A 48 6.19 -10.73 8.87
C THR A 48 4.71 -10.67 9.29
N ALA A 49 3.85 -10.14 8.43
CA ALA A 49 2.43 -10.03 8.67
C ALA A 49 1.79 -11.42 8.76
N GLU A 50 0.88 -11.61 9.72
CA GLU A 50 0.08 -12.82 9.76
C GLU A 50 -0.88 -12.88 8.56
N PRO A 51 -1.15 -14.07 7.98
CA PRO A 51 -2.10 -14.21 6.89
C PRO A 51 -3.50 -13.76 7.30
N THR A 52 -4.14 -12.94 6.46
CA THR A 52 -5.47 -12.38 6.74
C THR A 52 -6.50 -12.93 5.74
N PRO A 53 -7.34 -13.90 6.12
CA PRO A 53 -8.37 -14.44 5.23
C PRO A 53 -9.41 -13.37 4.85
N ALA A 54 -9.87 -13.40 3.60
CA ALA A 54 -10.96 -12.59 3.08
C ALA A 54 -11.86 -13.47 2.21
N SER A 55 -13.18 -13.29 2.30
CA SER A 55 -14.17 -14.07 1.56
C SER A 55 -14.71 -13.34 0.34
N HIS A 56 -14.61 -12.00 0.33
CA HIS A 56 -15.09 -11.16 -0.76
C HIS A 56 -14.01 -10.17 -1.24
N ILE A 57 -14.07 -9.79 -2.52
CA ILE A 57 -13.11 -8.87 -3.14
C ILE A 57 -13.07 -7.49 -2.45
N GLY A 58 -14.18 -7.07 -1.87
CA GLY A 58 -14.32 -5.79 -1.16
C GLY A 58 -13.94 -5.83 0.31
N GLU A 59 -13.36 -6.93 0.80
CA GLU A 59 -12.88 -7.07 2.19
C GLU A 59 -11.35 -6.92 2.28
N THR A 60 -10.74 -6.31 1.27
CA THR A 60 -9.29 -6.12 1.20
C THR A 60 -8.96 -4.67 0.89
N CYS A 61 -7.91 -4.15 1.52
CA CYS A 61 -7.42 -2.80 1.27
C CYS A 61 -5.89 -2.75 1.24
N CYS A 62 -5.39 -1.66 0.66
CA CYS A 62 -3.97 -1.37 0.55
C CYS A 62 -3.53 -0.52 1.75
N LYS A 63 -2.77 -1.10 2.68
CA LYS A 63 -2.20 -0.35 3.82
C LYS A 63 -0.99 0.50 3.45
N THR A 64 -0.49 0.35 2.22
CA THR A 64 0.53 1.24 1.63
C THR A 64 -0.08 2.52 1.06
N PHE A 65 -1.40 2.68 1.07
CA PHE A 65 -2.01 3.91 0.58
C PHE A 65 -1.52 5.11 1.40
N ALA A 66 -1.05 6.13 0.69
CA ALA A 66 -0.81 7.45 1.27
C ALA A 66 -1.44 8.51 0.37
N PRO A 67 -2.11 9.54 0.91
CA PRO A 67 -2.66 10.62 0.10
C PRO A 67 -1.58 11.35 -0.70
N LYS A 68 -1.89 11.74 -1.94
CA LYS A 68 -1.04 12.66 -2.71
C LYS A 68 -0.80 13.94 -1.92
N GLY A 69 0.44 14.43 -1.95
CA GLY A 69 0.88 15.57 -1.15
C GLY A 69 1.30 15.24 0.28
N THR A 70 1.22 13.97 0.70
CA THR A 70 1.89 13.53 1.94
C THR A 70 3.39 13.80 1.78
N PRO A 71 4.02 14.56 2.70
CA PRO A 71 5.44 14.84 2.62
C PRO A 71 6.26 13.56 2.72
N ASP A 72 7.36 13.47 1.97
CA ASP A 72 8.27 12.32 2.02
C ASP A 72 8.96 12.10 3.37
N SER A 73 8.84 13.03 4.32
CA SER A 73 9.29 12.87 5.70
C SER A 73 8.23 12.20 6.59
N ALA A 74 6.97 12.25 6.18
CA ALA A 74 5.82 11.66 6.86
C ALA A 74 5.44 10.30 6.27
N LEU A 75 5.69 10.11 4.96
CA LEU A 75 5.99 8.79 4.42
C LEU A 75 7.27 8.39 5.12
N ARG A 76 7.21 7.40 6.01
CA ARG A 76 8.39 6.96 6.77
C ARG A 76 9.58 6.80 5.82
N SER A 77 10.78 7.08 6.34
CA SER A 77 12.05 7.21 5.62
C SER A 77 12.52 5.91 4.93
N ASP A 78 11.69 5.35 4.06
CA ASP A 78 11.67 3.90 3.83
C ASP A 78 12.13 3.52 2.44
N GLN A 79 12.63 4.48 1.65
CA GLN A 79 13.11 4.20 0.29
C GLN A 79 12.02 3.55 -0.59
N ILE A 80 10.75 3.60 -0.18
CA ILE A 80 9.58 3.15 -0.95
C ILE A 80 9.26 4.26 -1.95
N THR A 81 10.23 4.41 -2.86
CA THR A 81 10.26 5.20 -4.09
C THR A 81 10.00 6.71 -3.94
N ARG A 82 11.05 7.42 -3.54
CA ARG A 82 11.32 8.80 -3.98
C ARG A 82 11.90 8.77 -5.40
N MET A 83 11.16 9.25 -6.39
CA MET A 83 11.68 9.89 -7.61
C MET A 83 10.69 10.95 -8.07
#